data_AF-A0A7C4D8S6-F1
#
_entry.id   AF-A0A7C4D8S6-F1
#
_cell.length_a   1.000
_cell.length_b   1.000
_cell.length_c   1.000
_cell.angle_alpha   90.00
_cell.angle_beta   90.00
_cell.angle_gamma   90.00
#
_symmetry.space_group_name_H-M   'P 1'
#
loop_
_entity.id
_entity.type
_entity.pdbx_description
1 polymer ?
#
loop_
_entity_poly.entity_id
_entity_poly.type
_entity_poly.pdbx_seq_one_letter_code
_entity_poly.pdbx_strand_id
1 'polypeptide(L)'
;MGEPEGKREALRLLEARLERQGEEIERQRARIEELEREVAEWRARFDAARREHEAEVKRLREALESIEEVSREKKKLEMLLEEEKLRFRRLEEDKKLSEEALRSEISRLRGEILTREGKIGELEGEVAYLKERVSGLEGEKSKLKDVLGSLEKLIEGDINYKPYFILKSIGECKIGDLSKTMGVSEGQVRLLLARMERMGIVRLDGEKVRLNEALFSGERD
;
A
#
# COMPACT_ATOMS: atom_id res chain seq x y z
N MET A 1 17.13 144.49 53.01
CA MET A 1 17.96 143.79 52.02
C MET A 1 18.51 142.55 52.70
N GLY A 2 18.29 141.35 52.15
CA GLY A 2 18.78 140.09 52.75
C GLY A 2 17.89 138.85 52.60
N GLU A 3 16.96 138.82 51.62
CA GLU A 3 16.05 137.66 51.43
C GLU A 3 15.84 137.13 49.98
N PRO A 4 16.75 137.35 48.99
CA PRO A 4 16.68 136.63 47.70
C PRO A 4 17.69 135.47 47.54
N GLU A 5 18.75 135.37 48.35
CA GLU A 5 19.82 134.37 48.13
C GLU A 5 19.50 132.98 48.69
N GLY A 6 19.03 132.86 49.94
CA GLY A 6 18.68 131.55 50.52
C GLY A 6 17.52 130.84 49.81
N LYS A 7 16.56 131.60 49.25
CA LYS A 7 15.47 131.05 48.43
C LYS A 7 15.98 130.56 47.07
N ARG A 8 16.98 131.22 46.47
CA ARG A 8 17.62 130.80 45.21
C ARG A 8 18.49 129.56 45.39
N GLU A 9 19.20 129.44 46.52
CA GLU A 9 19.98 128.25 46.84
C GLU A 9 19.08 127.03 47.13
N ALA A 10 17.98 127.22 47.86
CA ALA A 10 17.00 126.15 48.09
C ALA A 10 16.33 125.67 46.78
N LEU A 11 16.02 126.60 45.86
CA LEU A 11 15.50 126.25 44.53
C LEU A 11 16.53 125.45 43.71
N ARG A 12 17.81 125.86 43.69
CA ARG A 12 18.87 125.10 42.99
C ARG A 12 19.06 123.69 43.56
N LEU A 13 18.96 123.53 44.88
CA LEU A 13 19.04 122.21 45.53
C LEU A 13 17.85 121.33 45.18
N LEU A 14 16.65 121.90 45.06
CA LEU A 14 15.46 121.19 44.62
C LEU A 14 15.53 120.82 43.13
N GLU A 15 16.03 121.71 42.27
CA GLU A 15 16.27 121.45 40.85
C GLU A 15 17.28 120.32 40.65
N ALA A 16 18.43 120.36 41.35
CA ALA A 16 19.42 119.30 41.29
C ALA A 16 18.90 117.95 41.85
N ARG A 17 17.99 117.99 42.82
CA ARG A 17 17.32 116.78 43.35
C ARG A 17 16.31 116.22 42.34
N LEU A 18 15.54 117.09 41.69
CA LEU A 18 14.59 116.74 40.62
C LEU A 18 15.32 116.13 39.42
N GLU A 19 16.46 116.70 39.01
CA GLU A 19 17.29 116.15 37.94
C GLU A 19 17.82 114.75 38.29
N ARG A 20 18.39 114.57 39.49
CA ARG A 20 18.84 113.24 39.95
C ARG A 20 17.71 112.22 40.04
N GLN A 21 16.53 112.64 40.49
CA GLN A 21 15.35 111.76 40.52
C GLN A 21 14.83 111.45 39.12
N GLY A 22 14.91 112.39 38.18
CA GLY A 22 14.59 112.17 36.77
C GLY A 22 15.54 111.17 36.12
N GLU A 23 16.85 111.32 36.31
CA GLU A 23 17.86 110.36 35.83
C GLU A 23 17.65 108.97 36.42
N GLU A 24 17.32 108.87 37.72
CA GLU A 24 17.04 107.59 38.37
C GLU A 24 15.76 106.93 37.81
N ILE A 25 14.71 107.71 37.56
CA ILE A 25 13.47 107.22 36.93
C ILE A 25 13.76 106.69 35.52
N GLU A 26 14.55 107.40 34.71
CA GLU A 26 14.92 106.96 33.37
C GLU A 26 15.77 105.68 33.40
N ARG A 27 16.70 105.55 34.35
CA ARG A 27 17.45 104.30 34.56
C ARG A 27 16.55 103.14 34.96
N GLN A 28 15.60 103.38 35.87
CA GLN A 28 14.63 102.37 36.28
C GLN A 28 13.70 101.97 35.14
N ARG A 29 13.25 102.92 34.32
CA ARG A 29 12.46 102.64 33.10
C ARG A 29 13.22 101.76 32.12
N ALA A 30 14.47 102.11 31.81
CA ALA A 30 15.32 101.29 30.94
C ALA A 30 15.53 99.87 31.49
N ARG A 31 15.70 99.74 32.82
CA ARG A 31 15.82 98.43 33.46
C ARG A 31 14.52 97.61 33.42
N ILE A 32 13.36 98.26 33.58
CA ILE A 32 12.05 97.61 33.44
C ILE A 32 11.89 97.09 32.01
N GLU A 33 12.19 97.90 30.98
CA GLU A 33 12.10 97.47 29.58
C GLU A 33 13.02 96.29 29.26
N GLU A 34 14.24 96.26 29.80
CA GLU A 34 15.17 95.14 29.65
C GLU A 34 14.61 93.86 30.30
N LEU A 35 14.12 93.96 31.54
CA LEU A 35 13.50 92.83 32.23
C LEU A 35 12.23 92.34 31.54
N GLU A 36 11.43 93.23 30.96
CA GLU A 36 10.25 92.87 30.16
C GLU A 36 10.65 92.09 28.90
N ARG A 37 11.74 92.49 28.22
CA ARG A 37 12.28 91.73 27.09
C ARG A 37 12.78 90.35 27.50
N GLU A 38 13.55 90.27 28.60
CA GLU A 38 14.01 89.00 29.14
C GLU A 38 12.83 88.07 29.49
N VAL A 39 11.79 88.60 30.15
CA VAL A 39 10.58 87.82 30.48
C VAL A 39 9.87 87.36 29.21
N ALA A 40 9.77 88.18 28.17
CA ALA A 40 9.18 87.80 26.90
C ALA A 40 9.97 86.69 26.21
N GLU A 41 11.30 86.77 26.21
CA GLU A 41 12.18 85.73 25.67
C GLU A 41 12.05 84.41 26.45
N TRP A 42 12.06 84.47 27.78
CA TRP A 42 11.89 83.28 28.62
C TRP A 42 10.53 82.63 28.41
N ARG A 43 9.46 83.42 28.27
CA ARG A 43 8.12 82.89 27.92
C ARG A 43 8.13 82.20 26.56
N ALA A 44 8.73 82.82 25.54
CA ALA A 44 8.82 82.22 24.21
C ALA A 44 9.62 80.91 24.22
N ARG A 45 10.74 80.85 24.93
CA ARG A 45 11.55 79.63 25.11
C ARG A 45 10.78 78.55 25.85
N PHE A 46 10.08 78.92 26.93
CA PHE A 46 9.25 77.99 27.69
C PHE A 46 8.12 77.41 26.83
N ASP A 47 7.43 78.26 26.05
CA ASP A 47 6.37 77.80 25.15
C ASP A 47 6.90 76.91 24.02
N ALA A 48 8.09 77.21 23.49
CA ALA A 48 8.74 76.36 22.49
C ALA A 48 9.09 74.98 23.07
N ALA A 49 9.74 74.94 24.24
CA ALA A 49 10.08 73.70 24.92
C ALA A 49 8.83 72.89 25.31
N ARG A 50 7.78 73.57 25.76
CA ARG A 50 6.49 72.93 26.07
C ARG A 50 5.88 72.27 24.83
N ARG A 51 5.85 72.96 23.68
CA ARG A 51 5.33 72.40 22.43
C ARG A 51 6.16 71.20 21.96
N GLU A 52 7.47 71.25 22.11
CA GLU A 52 8.37 70.14 21.78
C GLU A 52 8.07 68.92 22.66
N HIS A 53 7.98 69.09 23.98
CA HIS A 53 7.62 68.01 24.89
C HIS A 53 6.21 67.47 24.63
N GLU A 54 5.22 68.33 24.33
CA GLU A 54 3.87 67.89 23.96
C GLU A 54 3.88 67.04 22.67
N ALA A 55 4.69 67.43 21.68
CA ALA A 55 4.86 66.65 20.45
C ALA A 55 5.57 65.30 20.69
N GLU A 56 6.59 65.28 21.56
CA GLU A 56 7.31 64.07 21.92
C GLU A 56 6.41 63.10 22.71
N VAL A 57 5.64 63.60 23.66
CA VAL A 57 4.64 62.79 24.39
C VAL A 57 3.62 62.18 23.44
N LYS A 58 3.17 62.93 22.43
CA LYS A 58 2.27 62.39 21.41
C LYS A 58 2.91 61.25 20.61
N ARG A 59 4.15 61.43 20.15
CA ARG A 59 4.90 60.39 19.42
C ARG A 59 5.11 59.14 20.27
N LEU A 60 5.44 59.31 21.55
CA LEU A 60 5.64 58.18 22.47
C LEU A 60 4.34 57.41 22.73
N ARG A 61 3.19 58.08 22.79
CA ARG A 61 1.88 57.42 22.90
C ARG A 61 1.56 56.59 21.66
N GLU A 62 1.75 57.16 20.47
CA GLU A 62 1.55 56.44 19.21
C GLU A 62 2.47 55.21 19.11
N ALA A 63 3.74 55.35 19.51
CA ALA A 63 4.69 54.24 19.56
C ALA A 63 4.26 53.15 20.57
N LEU A 64 3.75 53.54 21.74
CA LEU A 64 3.25 52.60 22.75
C LEU A 64 2.05 51.80 22.22
N GLU A 65 1.10 52.45 21.57
CA GLU A 65 -0.06 51.80 20.95
C GLU A 65 0.37 50.77 19.89
N SER A 66 1.34 51.12 19.05
CA SER A 66 1.90 50.18 18.06
C SER A 66 2.60 48.98 18.72
N ILE A 67 3.35 49.19 19.80
CA ILE A 67 4.00 48.09 20.55
C ILE A 67 2.95 47.16 21.17
N GLU A 68 1.85 47.70 21.69
CA GLU A 68 0.76 46.90 22.23
C GLU A 68 0.07 46.06 21.15
N GLU A 69 -0.14 46.64 19.96
CA GLU A 69 -0.71 45.92 18.82
C GLU A 69 0.18 44.76 18.39
N VAL A 70 1.47 45.01 18.16
CA VAL A 70 2.46 43.97 17.83
C VAL A 70 2.52 42.91 18.93
N SER A 71 2.41 43.30 20.20
CA SER A 71 2.38 42.36 21.33
C SER A 71 1.13 41.46 21.31
N ARG A 72 -0.03 41.97 20.89
CA ARG A 72 -1.25 41.18 20.72
C ARG A 72 -1.11 40.21 19.54
N GLU A 73 -0.54 40.66 18.43
CA GLU A 73 -0.29 39.80 17.25
C GLU A 73 0.70 38.68 17.57
N LYS A 74 1.80 39.00 18.26
CA LYS A 74 2.77 38.01 18.73
C LYS A 74 2.09 36.90 19.53
N LYS A 75 1.23 37.24 20.49
CA LYS A 75 0.48 36.26 21.29
C LYS A 75 -0.43 35.38 20.44
N LYS A 76 -1.12 35.96 19.44
CA LYS A 76 -1.96 35.20 18.51
C LYS A 76 -1.13 34.20 17.69
N LEU A 77 0.01 34.64 17.17
CA LEU A 77 0.92 33.78 16.41
C LEU A 77 1.52 32.66 17.27
N GLU A 78 1.85 32.94 18.53
CA GLU A 78 2.31 31.93 19.48
C GLU A 78 1.26 30.84 19.74
N MET A 79 -0.02 31.23 19.88
CA MET A 79 -1.13 30.27 20.01
C MET A 79 -1.28 29.40 18.76
N LEU A 80 -1.31 30.01 17.57
CA LEU A 80 -1.42 29.29 16.29
C LEU A 80 -0.23 28.35 16.07
N LEU A 81 0.98 28.77 16.42
CA LEU A 81 2.17 27.95 16.34
C LEU A 81 2.06 26.71 17.23
N GLU A 82 1.53 26.84 18.43
CA GLU A 82 1.37 25.71 19.34
C GLU A 82 0.26 24.75 18.88
N GLU A 83 -0.83 25.28 18.33
CA GLU A 83 -1.87 24.48 17.68
C GLU A 83 -1.32 23.66 16.50
N GLU A 84 -0.54 24.30 15.62
CA GLU A 84 0.07 23.62 14.47
C GLU A 84 1.11 22.57 14.90
N LYS A 85 1.90 22.83 15.94
CA LYS A 85 2.80 21.81 16.52
C LYS A 85 2.03 20.60 17.03
N LEU A 86 0.89 20.81 17.70
CA LEU A 86 0.04 19.71 18.18
C LEU A 86 -0.57 18.93 17.01
N ARG A 87 -1.03 19.62 15.96
CA ARG A 87 -1.52 18.98 14.73
C ARG A 87 -0.44 18.12 14.08
N PHE A 88 0.77 18.65 13.95
CA PHE A 88 1.89 17.95 13.36
C PHE A 88 2.25 16.68 14.15
N ARG A 89 2.31 16.74 15.49
CA ARG A 89 2.55 15.55 16.33
C ARG A 89 1.51 14.45 16.09
N ARG A 90 0.21 14.81 16.03
CA ARG A 90 -0.86 13.85 15.75
C ARG A 90 -0.70 13.20 14.38
N LEU A 91 -0.41 13.99 13.34
CA LEU A 91 -0.17 13.47 12.01
C LEU A 91 1.05 12.53 11.95
N GLU A 92 2.11 12.83 12.70
CA GLU A 92 3.26 11.93 12.81
C GLU A 92 2.91 10.62 13.53
N GLU A 93 2.11 10.66 14.58
CA GLU A 93 1.63 9.48 15.30
C GLU A 93 0.73 8.61 14.41
N ASP A 94 -0.25 9.21 13.74
CA ASP A 94 -1.15 8.52 12.80
C ASP A 94 -0.37 7.87 11.66
N LYS A 95 0.63 8.58 11.12
CA LYS A 95 1.51 8.05 10.09
C LYS A 95 2.29 6.84 10.58
N LYS A 96 2.86 6.89 11.79
CA LYS A 96 3.59 5.76 12.38
C LYS A 96 2.70 4.54 12.56
N LEU A 97 1.49 4.72 13.10
CA LEU A 97 0.52 3.63 13.25
C LEU A 97 0.14 3.02 11.90
N SER A 98 -0.08 3.85 10.87
CA SER A 98 -0.36 3.38 9.51
C SER A 98 0.81 2.60 8.92
N GLU A 99 2.05 3.05 9.12
CA GLU A 99 3.24 2.34 8.64
C GLU A 99 3.42 0.98 9.34
N GLU A 100 3.17 0.91 10.65
CA GLU A 100 3.20 -0.33 11.42
C GLU A 100 2.13 -1.32 10.96
N ALA A 101 0.91 -0.84 10.69
CA ALA A 101 -0.17 -1.65 10.15
C ALA A 101 0.19 -2.23 8.77
N LEU A 102 0.73 -1.40 7.88
CA LEU A 102 1.17 -1.86 6.55
C LEU A 102 2.33 -2.87 6.62
N ARG A 103 3.28 -2.67 7.54
CA ARG A 103 4.39 -3.63 7.76
C ARG A 103 3.88 -4.97 8.25
N SER A 104 2.91 -4.96 9.17
CA SER A 104 2.26 -6.16 9.69
C SER A 104 1.55 -6.92 8.57
N GLU A 105 0.79 -6.20 7.74
CA GLU A 105 0.05 -6.77 6.62
C GLU A 105 0.98 -7.37 5.54
N ILE A 106 2.06 -6.67 5.19
CA ILE A 106 3.08 -7.21 4.27
C ILE A 106 3.69 -8.51 4.81
N SER A 107 3.98 -8.55 6.12
CA SER A 107 4.55 -9.74 6.76
C SER A 107 3.58 -10.92 6.73
N ARG A 108 2.29 -10.65 6.99
CA ARG A 108 1.22 -11.64 6.89
C ARG A 108 1.10 -12.21 5.47
N LEU A 109 1.04 -11.34 4.46
CA LEU A 109 0.94 -11.75 3.05
C LEU A 109 2.17 -12.56 2.60
N ARG A 110 3.38 -12.19 3.05
CA ARG A 110 4.60 -12.99 2.78
C ARG A 110 4.49 -14.40 3.35
N GLY A 111 3.96 -14.55 4.57
CA GLY A 111 3.72 -15.86 5.18
C GLY A 111 2.71 -16.69 4.39
N GLU A 112 1.64 -16.07 3.88
CA GLU A 112 0.66 -16.76 3.03
C GLU A 112 1.27 -17.22 1.70
N ILE A 113 2.13 -16.40 1.08
CA ILE A 113 2.85 -16.77 -0.16
C ILE A 113 3.70 -18.01 0.09
N LEU A 114 4.55 -18.00 1.12
CA LEU A 114 5.41 -19.14 1.46
C LEU A 114 4.60 -20.42 1.71
N THR A 115 3.45 -20.30 2.38
CA THR A 115 2.54 -21.43 2.63
C THR A 115 1.98 -21.99 1.32
N ARG A 116 1.61 -21.11 0.38
CA ARG A 116 1.09 -21.53 -0.93
C ARG A 116 2.18 -22.16 -1.78
N GLU A 117 3.39 -21.61 -1.77
CA GLU A 117 4.55 -22.18 -2.47
C GLU A 117 4.87 -23.59 -1.95
N GLY A 118 4.81 -23.81 -0.63
CA GLY A 118 4.97 -25.14 -0.04
C GLY A 118 3.94 -26.14 -0.56
N LYS A 119 2.65 -25.76 -0.57
CA LYS A 119 1.57 -26.59 -1.13
C LYS A 119 1.73 -26.89 -2.61
N ILE A 120 2.21 -25.93 -3.39
CA ILE A 120 2.52 -26.15 -4.81
C ILE A 120 3.60 -27.21 -4.94
N GLY A 121 4.68 -27.13 -4.16
CA GLY A 121 5.74 -28.14 -4.17
C GLY A 121 5.25 -29.55 -3.77
N GLU A 122 4.37 -29.65 -2.77
CA GLU A 122 3.74 -30.93 -2.39
C GLU A 122 2.93 -31.53 -3.56
N LEU A 123 2.08 -30.72 -4.19
CA LEU A 123 1.27 -31.15 -5.33
C LEU A 123 2.11 -31.53 -6.56
N GLU A 124 3.20 -30.80 -6.83
CA GLU A 124 4.14 -31.15 -7.88
C GLU A 124 4.79 -32.53 -7.63
N GLY A 125 5.13 -32.82 -6.37
CA GLY A 125 5.63 -34.14 -5.95
C GLY A 125 4.59 -35.24 -6.15
N GLU A 126 3.35 -35.02 -5.74
CA GLU A 126 2.25 -35.98 -5.97
C GLU A 126 2.03 -36.25 -7.45
N VAL A 127 2.04 -35.21 -8.29
CA VAL A 127 1.90 -35.34 -9.75
C VAL A 127 3.06 -36.17 -10.33
N ALA A 128 4.30 -35.95 -9.89
CA ALA A 128 5.45 -36.71 -10.34
C ALA A 128 5.31 -38.20 -9.97
N TYR A 129 4.93 -38.49 -8.72
CA TYR A 129 4.69 -39.86 -8.25
C TYR A 129 3.58 -40.56 -9.06
N LEU A 130 2.47 -39.88 -9.31
CA LEU A 130 1.37 -40.44 -10.10
C LEU A 130 1.78 -40.72 -11.55
N LYS A 131 2.58 -39.84 -12.16
CA LYS A 131 3.13 -40.07 -13.51
C LYS A 131 3.99 -41.33 -13.58
N GLU A 132 4.89 -41.52 -12.62
CA GLU A 132 5.73 -42.73 -12.54
C GLU A 132 4.88 -43.99 -12.40
N ARG A 133 3.89 -43.94 -11.50
CA ARG A 133 2.98 -45.07 -11.28
C ARG A 133 2.15 -45.42 -12.51
N VAL A 134 1.68 -44.42 -13.26
CA VAL A 134 0.99 -44.64 -14.56
C VAL A 134 1.93 -45.31 -15.56
N SER A 135 3.17 -44.81 -15.70
CA SER A 135 4.15 -45.42 -16.61
C SER A 135 4.48 -46.87 -16.23
N GLY A 136 4.57 -47.18 -14.94
CA GLY A 136 4.76 -48.54 -14.45
C GLY A 136 3.61 -49.47 -14.84
N LEU A 137 2.37 -49.03 -14.62
CA LEU A 137 1.16 -49.78 -14.99
C LEU A 137 1.05 -49.99 -16.52
N GLU A 138 1.44 -48.99 -17.32
CA GLU A 138 1.50 -49.14 -18.78
C GLU A 138 2.53 -50.19 -19.20
N GLY A 139 3.69 -50.24 -18.53
CA GLY A 139 4.70 -51.28 -18.74
C GLY A 139 4.20 -52.68 -18.39
N GLU A 140 3.53 -52.83 -17.25
CA GLU A 140 2.89 -54.10 -16.85
C GLU A 140 1.82 -54.54 -17.86
N LYS A 141 0.97 -53.61 -18.30
CA LYS A 141 -0.04 -53.86 -19.32
C LYS A 141 0.59 -54.34 -20.63
N SER A 142 1.72 -53.76 -21.05
CA SER A 142 2.45 -54.22 -22.25
C SER A 142 2.96 -55.65 -22.08
N LYS A 143 3.61 -55.97 -20.95
CA LYS A 143 4.11 -57.32 -20.67
C LYS A 143 2.98 -58.36 -20.67
N LEU A 144 1.84 -58.04 -20.06
CA LEU A 144 0.67 -58.91 -20.06
C LEU A 144 0.13 -59.14 -21.47
N LYS A 145 0.10 -58.12 -22.32
CA LYS A 145 -0.25 -58.26 -23.74
C LYS A 145 0.72 -59.19 -24.49
N ASP A 146 2.02 -59.05 -24.25
CA ASP A 146 3.02 -59.90 -24.91
C ASP A 146 2.90 -61.37 -24.47
N VAL A 147 2.66 -61.61 -23.18
CA VAL A 147 2.39 -62.94 -22.63
C VAL A 147 1.11 -63.53 -23.25
N LEU A 148 0.03 -62.76 -23.30
CA LEU A 148 -1.22 -63.19 -23.95
C LEU A 148 -0.99 -63.56 -25.41
N GLY A 149 -0.30 -62.71 -26.19
CA GLY A 149 0.00 -63.01 -27.58
C GLY A 149 0.91 -64.24 -27.77
N SER A 150 1.82 -64.49 -26.83
CA SER A 150 2.67 -65.69 -26.84
C SER A 150 1.88 -66.95 -26.54
N LEU A 151 0.96 -66.89 -25.57
CA LEU A 151 0.04 -67.98 -25.25
C LEU A 151 -0.91 -68.27 -26.42
N GLU A 152 -1.47 -67.23 -27.06
CA GLU A 152 -2.32 -67.40 -28.24
C GLU A 152 -1.59 -68.15 -29.35
N LYS A 153 -0.35 -67.76 -29.68
CA LYS A 153 0.48 -68.47 -30.68
C LYS A 153 0.76 -69.92 -30.30
N LEU A 154 1.04 -70.18 -29.02
CA LEU A 154 1.29 -71.54 -28.53
C LEU A 154 0.04 -72.43 -28.70
N ILE A 155 -1.13 -71.91 -28.34
CA ILE A 155 -2.41 -72.61 -28.46
C ILE A 155 -2.78 -72.79 -29.94
N GLU A 156 -2.55 -71.80 -30.80
CA GLU A 156 -2.80 -71.90 -32.25
C GLU A 156 -1.95 -72.99 -32.93
N GLY A 157 -0.72 -73.19 -32.47
CA GLY A 157 0.17 -74.24 -32.96
C GLY A 157 -0.24 -75.67 -32.57
N ASP A 158 -0.98 -75.84 -31.47
CA ASP A 158 -1.38 -77.16 -30.94
C ASP A 158 -2.54 -77.76 -31.74
N ILE A 159 -2.35 -78.98 -32.26
CA ILE A 159 -3.33 -79.72 -33.07
C ILE A 159 -4.67 -79.90 -32.35
N ASN A 160 -4.69 -79.95 -31.02
CA ASN A 160 -5.90 -80.12 -30.23
C ASN A 160 -6.79 -78.88 -30.25
N TYR A 161 -6.22 -77.70 -30.48
CA TYR A 161 -6.93 -76.42 -30.48
C TYR A 161 -7.06 -75.79 -31.87
N LYS A 162 -6.38 -76.31 -32.91
CA LYS A 162 -6.60 -75.92 -34.31
C LYS A 162 -8.07 -75.86 -34.76
N PRO A 163 -8.98 -76.79 -34.37
CA PRO A 163 -10.40 -76.67 -34.69
C PRO A 163 -11.00 -75.33 -34.22
N TYR A 164 -10.62 -74.87 -33.03
CA TYR A 164 -11.13 -73.62 -32.45
C TYR A 164 -10.73 -72.41 -33.30
N PHE A 165 -9.48 -72.30 -33.73
CA PHE A 165 -9.01 -71.15 -34.52
C PHE A 165 -9.56 -71.15 -35.97
N ILE A 166 -9.73 -72.32 -36.57
CA ILE A 166 -10.39 -72.47 -37.88
C ILE A 166 -11.86 -72.04 -37.78
N LEU A 167 -12.56 -72.47 -36.73
CA LEU A 167 -13.95 -72.07 -36.49
C LEU A 167 -14.07 -70.59 -36.09
N LYS A 168 -13.09 -70.02 -35.39
CA LYS A 168 -13.05 -68.58 -35.06
C LYS A 168 -12.96 -67.69 -36.31
N SER A 169 -12.31 -68.17 -37.37
CA SER A 169 -12.16 -67.42 -38.63
C SER A 169 -13.28 -67.68 -39.65
N ILE A 170 -13.83 -68.90 -39.69
CA ILE A 170 -14.80 -69.33 -40.71
C ILE A 170 -16.24 -69.40 -40.15
N GLY A 171 -16.40 -69.44 -38.83
CA GLY A 171 -17.68 -69.52 -38.12
C GLY A 171 -18.24 -70.94 -38.01
N GLU A 172 -18.77 -71.45 -39.12
CA GLU A 172 -19.37 -72.79 -39.23
C GLU A 172 -18.73 -73.55 -40.40
N CYS A 173 -18.34 -74.80 -40.18
CA CYS A 173 -17.79 -75.64 -41.26
C CYS A 173 -18.15 -77.12 -41.07
N LYS A 174 -17.97 -77.91 -42.13
CA LYS A 174 -18.17 -79.37 -42.09
C LYS A 174 -16.93 -80.07 -41.52
N ILE A 175 -17.14 -81.18 -40.83
CA ILE A 175 -16.06 -82.01 -40.24
C ILE A 175 -15.03 -82.43 -41.30
N GLY A 176 -15.46 -82.77 -42.52
CA GLY A 176 -14.57 -83.16 -43.62
C GLY A 176 -13.70 -82.01 -44.13
N ASP A 177 -14.21 -80.77 -44.13
CA ASP A 177 -13.43 -79.59 -44.53
C ASP A 177 -12.43 -79.21 -43.44
N LEU A 178 -12.81 -79.40 -42.17
CA LEU A 178 -11.92 -79.23 -41.02
C LEU A 178 -10.79 -80.28 -41.02
N SER A 179 -11.11 -81.53 -41.36
CA SER A 179 -10.14 -82.63 -41.52
C SER A 179 -9.11 -82.33 -42.61
N LYS A 180 -9.53 -81.84 -43.78
CA LYS A 180 -8.62 -81.42 -44.86
C LYS A 180 -7.73 -80.26 -44.44
N THR A 181 -8.30 -79.26 -43.76
CA THR A 181 -7.57 -78.06 -43.33
C THR A 181 -6.54 -78.37 -42.23
N MET A 182 -6.85 -79.32 -41.35
CA MET A 182 -5.93 -79.75 -40.28
C MET A 182 -4.93 -80.83 -40.70
N GLY A 183 -5.14 -81.50 -41.85
CA GLY A 183 -4.28 -82.58 -42.33
C GLY A 183 -4.37 -83.86 -41.49
N VAL A 184 -5.50 -84.11 -40.82
CA VAL A 184 -5.75 -85.27 -39.95
C VAL A 184 -7.01 -86.01 -40.38
N SER A 185 -7.16 -87.28 -40.01
CA SER A 185 -8.33 -88.08 -40.39
C SER A 185 -9.63 -87.56 -39.74
N GLU A 186 -10.77 -87.74 -40.40
CA GLU A 186 -12.07 -87.32 -39.85
C GLU A 186 -12.39 -87.99 -38.49
N GLY A 187 -11.94 -89.23 -38.27
CA GLY A 187 -12.10 -89.91 -36.97
C GLY A 187 -11.35 -89.20 -35.84
N GLN A 188 -10.13 -88.71 -36.10
CA GLN A 188 -9.36 -87.92 -35.14
C GLN A 188 -9.99 -86.55 -34.89
N VAL A 189 -10.51 -85.90 -35.95
CA VAL A 189 -11.25 -84.64 -35.81
C VAL A 189 -12.51 -84.82 -34.97
N ARG A 190 -13.29 -85.89 -35.21
CA ARG A 190 -14.49 -86.20 -34.41
C ARG A 190 -14.16 -86.41 -32.94
N LEU A 191 -13.05 -87.09 -32.62
CA LEU A 191 -12.62 -87.30 -31.23
C LEU A 191 -12.22 -85.98 -30.54
N LEU A 192 -11.50 -85.10 -31.25
CA LEU A 192 -11.12 -83.78 -30.75
C LEU A 192 -12.35 -82.91 -30.53
N LEU A 193 -13.26 -82.86 -31.49
CA LEU A 193 -14.49 -82.08 -31.39
C LEU A 193 -15.42 -82.60 -30.29
N ALA A 194 -15.54 -83.91 -30.11
CA ALA A 194 -16.30 -84.49 -29.00
C ALA A 194 -15.69 -84.17 -27.62
N ARG A 195 -14.37 -83.95 -27.55
CA ARG A 195 -13.72 -83.44 -26.33
C ARG A 195 -14.03 -81.95 -26.15
N MET A 196 -13.93 -81.14 -27.21
CA MET A 196 -14.20 -79.71 -27.17
C MET A 196 -15.66 -79.38 -26.89
N GLU A 197 -16.59 -80.19 -27.39
CA GLU A 197 -18.03 -80.09 -27.11
C GLU A 197 -18.34 -80.38 -25.64
N ARG A 198 -17.68 -81.38 -25.04
CA ARG A 198 -17.76 -81.63 -23.59
C ARG A 198 -17.20 -80.49 -22.75
N MET A 199 -16.20 -79.77 -23.27
CA MET A 199 -15.70 -78.54 -22.66
C MET A 199 -16.56 -77.31 -22.99
N GLY A 200 -17.63 -77.50 -23.77
CA GLY A 200 -18.56 -76.46 -24.21
C GLY A 200 -18.06 -75.58 -25.35
N ILE A 201 -16.83 -75.72 -25.84
CA ILE A 201 -16.17 -74.78 -26.76
C ILE A 201 -16.84 -74.75 -28.14
N VAL A 202 -17.34 -75.90 -28.61
CA VAL A 202 -17.97 -76.08 -29.93
C VAL A 202 -19.32 -76.78 -29.77
N ARG A 203 -20.22 -76.59 -30.73
CA ARG A 203 -21.47 -77.36 -30.86
C ARG A 203 -21.42 -78.22 -32.12
N LEU A 204 -21.75 -79.50 -31.98
CA LEU A 204 -21.86 -80.44 -33.11
C LEU A 204 -23.32 -80.59 -33.54
N ASP A 205 -23.62 -80.08 -34.74
CA ASP A 205 -24.92 -80.23 -35.39
C ASP A 205 -24.76 -81.26 -36.54
N GLY A 206 -24.60 -82.53 -36.19
CA GLY A 206 -24.37 -83.64 -37.13
C GLY A 206 -22.98 -83.62 -37.77
N GLU A 207 -22.90 -83.30 -39.07
CA GLU A 207 -21.61 -83.14 -39.78
C GLU A 207 -21.06 -81.72 -39.73
N LYS A 208 -21.80 -80.78 -39.13
CA LYS A 208 -21.42 -79.38 -39.03
C LYS A 208 -20.97 -79.03 -37.63
N VAL A 209 -20.04 -78.09 -37.56
CA VAL A 209 -19.38 -77.65 -36.33
C VAL A 209 -19.34 -76.14 -36.33
N ARG A 210 -19.66 -75.54 -35.18
CA ARG A 210 -19.53 -74.10 -34.95
C ARG A 210 -19.04 -73.82 -33.53
N LEU A 211 -18.51 -72.62 -33.30
CA LEU A 211 -18.19 -72.18 -31.95
C LEU A 211 -19.46 -72.00 -31.11
N ASN A 212 -19.37 -72.31 -29.83
CA ASN A 212 -20.45 -72.02 -28.90
C ASN A 212 -20.37 -70.55 -28.46
N GLU A 213 -21.15 -69.69 -29.12
CA GLU A 213 -21.18 -68.24 -28.86
C GLU A 213 -21.52 -67.89 -27.40
N ALA A 214 -22.26 -68.76 -26.69
CA ALA A 214 -22.62 -68.58 -25.29
C ALA A 214 -21.42 -68.58 -24.31
N LEU A 215 -20.26 -69.09 -24.73
CA LEU A 215 -19.03 -69.06 -23.90
C LEU A 215 -18.24 -67.76 -24.04
N PHE A 216 -18.51 -66.95 -25.08
CA PHE A 216 -17.71 -65.77 -25.42
C PHE A 216 -18.48 -64.45 -25.29
N SER A 217 -19.79 -64.48 -24.99
CA SER A 217 -20.64 -63.29 -24.86
C SER A 217 -20.48 -62.52 -23.55
N GLY A 218 -19.72 -63.02 -22.56
CA GLY A 218 -19.44 -62.27 -21.32
C GLY A 218 -20.66 -61.95 -20.45
N GLU A 219 -21.87 -62.39 -20.82
CA GLU A 219 -23.04 -62.38 -19.95
C GLU A 219 -22.90 -63.56 -18.99
N ARG A 220 -22.34 -63.27 -17.81
CA ARG A 220 -22.58 -64.07 -16.62
C ARG A 220 -23.82 -63.48 -15.95
N ASP A 221 -24.86 -64.30 -15.78
CA ASP A 221 -25.82 -64.11 -14.68
C ASP A 221 -25.09 -64.04 -13.32
#